data_AF-A0ABC8M2Q9-F1
#
_entry.id   AF-A0ABC8M2Q9-F1
#
_cell.length_a   1.000
_cell.length_b   1.000
_cell.length_c   1.000
_cell.angle_alpha   90.00
_cell.angle_beta   90.00
_cell.angle_gamma   90.00
#
_symmetry.space_group_name_H-M   'P 1'
#
loop_
_entity.id
_entity.type
_entity.pdbx_description
1 polymer ?
#
loop_
_entity_poly.entity_id
_entity_poly.type
_entity_poly.pdbx_seq_one_letter_code
_entity_poly.pdbx_strand_id
1 'polypeptide(L)'
;MPSLLHRTILRTSTPRSLILRTLPSATTMATTSSSSLLLPSVSLNNFTSSRNASSLGFSVKNLTRSRVSMSVSAGSQTTVNDSLFADYKPTSAFLFPGQGAQAIGMGKEAQSVASAGELYKKANDILGYDLLDICVNGPKEKLDSTVISQPAIYVTSLAAVELLRVREGGEQIINSVDVTCGLSLGEYTALAFAGAFSFEDGLKLVKLRGEAMQAAADAAKSAMVSIIGLDSEKVQQLCDAANQEVDEADKVQIANYLCPGNYAVSGGLKGIEVVEAKAKSFKARMTVRLAVAGAFHTSFMEPAVSRLEAALVSTEIRSPRIPVISNVDAQPHADPDTIKKILARQVTSPVQWETTVKTLLSKGLKNSYELGPGKVIAGIFKRVDKSASVENISA
;
A
#
# COMPACT_ATOMS: atom_id res chain seq x y z
N MET A 1 49.08 10.22 -36.06
CA MET A 1 49.76 10.66 -37.31
C MET A 1 48.91 10.18 -38.49
N PRO A 2 48.60 11.03 -39.49
CA PRO A 2 47.30 11.06 -40.18
C PRO A 2 47.37 10.90 -41.72
N SER A 3 46.22 10.71 -42.38
CA SER A 3 45.92 11.14 -43.78
C SER A 3 44.39 11.02 -44.02
N LEU A 4 43.54 12.06 -44.04
CA LEU A 4 43.35 13.23 -44.91
C LEU A 4 43.10 12.91 -46.40
N LEU A 5 41.91 13.35 -46.88
CA LEU A 5 41.48 13.83 -48.23
C LEU A 5 40.08 13.25 -48.58
N HIS A 6 39.08 13.95 -49.12
CA HIS A 6 38.82 15.38 -49.37
C HIS A 6 37.32 15.55 -49.77
N ARG A 7 36.71 16.64 -49.29
CA ARG A 7 35.61 17.49 -49.83
C ARG A 7 34.59 16.96 -50.87
N THR A 8 33.32 17.33 -50.69
CA THR A 8 32.64 18.37 -51.53
C THR A 8 31.34 18.89 -50.86
N ILE A 9 31.13 20.20 -51.02
CA ILE A 9 30.11 21.11 -50.49
C ILE A 9 28.90 21.14 -51.44
N LEU A 10 27.67 21.30 -50.93
CA LEU A 10 26.63 22.15 -51.54
C LEU A 10 25.57 22.57 -50.52
N ARG A 11 24.99 23.74 -50.77
CA ARG A 11 24.48 24.72 -49.83
C ARG A 11 23.00 25.00 -50.16
N THR A 12 22.27 25.56 -49.18
CA THR A 12 21.03 26.36 -49.29
C THR A 12 19.69 25.61 -49.39
N SER A 13 18.78 25.83 -48.42
CA SER A 13 17.76 26.89 -48.48
C SER A 13 16.79 26.79 -47.28
N THR A 14 16.53 27.94 -46.64
CA THR A 14 15.44 28.20 -45.69
C THR A 14 14.14 28.55 -46.44
N PRO A 15 12.97 28.39 -45.79
CA PRO A 15 12.11 29.57 -45.56
C PRO A 15 11.47 29.57 -44.15
N ARG A 16 11.58 30.67 -43.40
CA ARG A 16 10.57 31.74 -43.18
C ARG A 16 9.32 31.35 -42.36
N SER A 17 9.38 31.75 -41.08
CA SER A 17 8.40 32.53 -40.31
C SER A 17 6.92 32.53 -40.73
N LEU A 18 6.05 32.13 -39.81
CA LEU A 18 4.67 32.64 -39.73
C LEU A 18 4.38 33.18 -38.33
N ILE A 19 4.04 34.46 -38.33
CA ILE A 19 3.57 35.30 -37.22
C ILE A 19 2.05 35.20 -37.21
N LEU A 20 1.43 34.94 -36.06
CA LEU A 20 0.01 35.22 -35.79
C LEU A 20 -0.06 35.88 -34.40
N ARG A 21 -0.02 37.21 -34.35
CA ARG A 21 -1.16 38.13 -34.15
C ARG A 21 -1.93 37.90 -32.85
N THR A 22 -1.56 38.71 -31.86
CA THR A 22 -2.39 39.17 -30.74
C THR A 22 -3.45 40.18 -31.22
N LEU A 23 -4.64 40.15 -30.61
CA LEU A 23 -5.64 41.25 -30.59
C LEU A 23 -6.47 41.17 -29.27
N PRO A 24 -7.15 42.25 -28.84
CA PRO A 24 -7.11 42.75 -27.47
C PRO A 24 -8.42 42.64 -26.67
N SER A 25 -8.36 43.14 -25.43
CA SER A 25 -9.38 43.22 -24.37
C SER A 25 -10.59 44.12 -24.65
N ALA A 26 -11.71 43.82 -23.98
CA ALA A 26 -12.70 44.78 -23.42
C ALA A 26 -13.39 44.12 -22.20
N THR A 27 -13.13 44.48 -20.93
CA THR A 27 -13.62 45.58 -20.06
C THR A 27 -15.12 45.54 -19.66
N THR A 28 -15.35 45.33 -18.34
CA THR A 28 -16.37 45.91 -17.42
C THR A 28 -17.88 45.71 -17.60
N MET A 29 -18.61 45.17 -16.58
CA MET A 29 -19.22 45.91 -15.45
C MET A 29 -20.19 45.06 -14.58
N ALA A 30 -20.16 45.34 -13.26
CA ALA A 30 -21.26 45.49 -12.27
C ALA A 30 -22.21 44.30 -11.92
N THR A 31 -22.10 43.73 -10.71
CA THR A 31 -22.93 43.92 -9.47
C THR A 31 -24.37 43.40 -9.48
N THR A 32 -24.69 42.51 -8.52
CA THR A 32 -25.91 42.41 -7.65
C THR A 32 -25.88 41.06 -6.93
N SER A 33 -25.58 40.98 -5.63
CA SER A 33 -26.48 41.08 -4.46
C SER A 33 -27.40 39.88 -4.20
N SER A 34 -27.20 39.25 -3.03
CA SER A 34 -28.22 38.61 -2.15
C SER A 34 -28.82 37.28 -2.68
N SER A 35 -29.22 36.27 -1.90
CA SER A 35 -29.59 36.18 -0.49
C SER A 35 -29.44 34.73 -0.01
N SER A 36 -29.19 34.63 1.28
CA SER A 36 -29.49 33.54 2.21
C SER A 36 -30.82 32.83 1.91
N LEU A 37 -30.85 31.50 2.02
CA LEU A 37 -32.01 30.77 2.52
C LEU A 37 -31.55 29.59 3.37
N LEU A 38 -32.00 29.66 4.61
CA LEU A 38 -31.77 28.79 5.75
C LEU A 38 -33.08 28.00 6.00
N LEU A 39 -32.92 26.80 6.58
CA LEU A 39 -33.88 26.00 7.37
C LEU A 39 -34.86 25.06 6.62
N PRO A 40 -35.43 24.03 7.29
CA PRO A 40 -35.25 23.64 8.71
C PRO A 40 -34.86 22.17 8.96
N SER A 41 -34.21 22.01 10.11
CA SER A 41 -34.10 20.81 10.94
C SER A 41 -35.47 20.25 11.37
N VAL A 42 -35.63 18.93 11.32
CA VAL A 42 -36.69 18.21 12.05
C VAL A 42 -36.01 17.27 13.05
N SER A 43 -36.23 17.57 14.33
CA SER A 43 -35.96 16.70 15.47
C SER A 43 -37.29 16.09 15.90
N LEU A 44 -37.32 14.78 16.18
CA LEU A 44 -38.43 14.18 16.92
C LEU A 44 -37.89 13.20 17.96
N ASN A 45 -38.16 13.57 19.21
CA ASN A 45 -37.91 12.84 20.42
C ASN A 45 -38.75 11.57 20.53
N ASN A 46 -38.12 10.56 21.13
CA ASN A 46 -38.63 9.59 22.10
C ASN A 46 -40.14 9.59 22.39
N PHE A 47 -40.76 8.43 22.15
CA PHE A 47 -41.94 7.98 22.89
C PHE A 47 -41.66 6.61 23.54
N THR A 48 -41.60 6.62 24.86
CA THR A 48 -41.75 5.46 25.74
C THR A 48 -43.16 5.51 26.35
N SER A 49 -43.88 4.39 26.31
CA SER A 49 -45.07 4.10 27.13
C SER A 49 -45.44 2.64 26.89
N SER A 50 -45.11 1.73 27.80
CA SER A 50 -45.87 1.34 29.00
C SER A 50 -46.95 0.28 28.71
N ARG A 51 -46.81 -0.83 29.44
CA ARG A 51 -47.68 -2.01 29.44
C ARG A 51 -49.03 -1.67 30.07
N ASN A 52 -50.10 -2.29 29.58
CA ASN A 52 -51.19 -2.71 30.45
C ASN A 52 -51.79 -4.03 29.96
N ALA A 53 -51.97 -4.93 30.93
CA ALA A 53 -52.57 -6.24 30.79
C ALA A 53 -54.07 -6.16 31.04
N SER A 54 -54.84 -7.02 30.35
CA SER A 54 -56.18 -7.42 30.76
C SER A 54 -56.40 -8.88 30.40
N SER A 55 -56.71 -9.66 31.42
CA SER A 55 -57.06 -11.07 31.41
C SER A 55 -58.48 -11.31 30.90
N LEU A 56 -58.68 -12.43 30.21
CA LEU A 56 -59.96 -13.16 30.16
C LEU A 56 -59.63 -14.62 29.85
N GLY A 57 -60.05 -15.51 30.75
CA GLY A 57 -59.77 -16.94 30.69
C GLY A 57 -60.81 -17.72 29.90
N PHE A 58 -60.36 -18.79 29.25
CA PHE A 58 -61.17 -19.98 29.00
C PHE A 58 -60.26 -21.22 29.08
N SER A 59 -60.72 -22.20 29.85
CA SER A 59 -60.08 -23.48 30.12
C SER A 59 -60.56 -24.51 29.09
N VAL A 60 -59.63 -25.13 28.36
CA VAL A 60 -59.86 -26.39 27.63
C VAL A 60 -58.65 -27.31 27.80
N LYS A 61 -58.96 -28.57 28.07
CA LYS A 61 -58.12 -29.67 28.55
C LYS A 61 -57.02 -30.12 27.58
N ASN A 62 -55.89 -30.51 28.18
CA ASN A 62 -54.93 -31.57 27.80
C ASN A 62 -54.78 -31.94 26.31
N LEU A 63 -53.72 -31.41 25.68
CA LEU A 63 -52.90 -32.17 24.74
C LEU A 63 -51.41 -31.89 25.06
N THR A 64 -50.73 -32.92 25.56
CA THR A 64 -49.27 -32.98 25.71
C THR A 64 -48.64 -33.01 24.32
N ARG A 65 -48.17 -31.85 23.85
CA ARG A 65 -47.17 -31.75 22.78
C ARG A 65 -45.89 -31.22 23.39
N SER A 66 -44.83 -32.03 23.34
CA SER A 66 -43.46 -31.62 23.64
C SER A 66 -43.13 -30.34 22.87
N ARG A 67 -43.02 -29.22 23.59
CA ARG A 67 -42.35 -28.03 23.09
C ARG A 67 -40.86 -28.25 23.30
N VAL A 68 -40.15 -28.60 22.22
CA VAL A 68 -38.71 -28.37 22.16
C VAL A 68 -38.52 -26.86 22.17
N SER A 69 -38.14 -26.32 23.33
CA SER A 69 -37.66 -24.94 23.41
C SER A 69 -36.29 -24.90 22.75
N MET A 70 -36.22 -24.47 21.49
CA MET A 70 -34.96 -24.03 20.91
C MET A 70 -34.56 -22.72 21.60
N SER A 71 -33.78 -22.83 22.66
CA SER A 71 -32.97 -21.72 23.12
C SER A 71 -31.94 -21.43 22.03
N VAL A 72 -32.21 -20.42 21.20
CA VAL A 72 -31.16 -19.78 20.43
C VAL A 72 -30.24 -19.14 21.46
N SER A 73 -29.14 -19.83 21.78
CA SER A 73 -28.02 -19.19 22.44
C SER A 73 -27.58 -18.10 21.47
N ALA A 74 -27.85 -16.85 21.81
CA ALA A 74 -27.18 -15.73 21.18
C ALA A 74 -25.70 -15.97 21.47
N GLY A 75 -24.98 -16.55 20.50
CA GLY A 75 -23.54 -16.73 20.60
C GLY A 75 -22.98 -15.37 20.96
N SER A 76 -22.26 -15.28 22.07
CA SER A 76 -21.51 -14.08 22.37
C SER A 76 -20.69 -13.78 21.14
N GLN A 77 -20.96 -12.66 20.46
CA GLN A 77 -19.98 -12.11 19.54
C GLN A 77 -18.77 -11.80 20.42
N THR A 78 -17.83 -12.72 20.47
CA THR A 78 -16.51 -12.46 21.03
C THR A 78 -15.98 -11.32 20.18
N THR A 79 -15.91 -10.13 20.74
CA THR A 79 -15.35 -8.97 20.07
C THR A 79 -13.89 -9.30 19.78
N VAL A 80 -13.60 -9.65 18.53
CA VAL A 80 -12.21 -9.85 18.09
C VAL A 80 -11.52 -8.51 18.31
N ASN A 81 -10.46 -8.53 19.10
CA ASN A 81 -9.67 -7.35 19.40
C ASN A 81 -8.19 -7.73 19.34
N ASP A 82 -7.33 -6.72 19.31
CA ASP A 82 -5.90 -6.90 19.07
C ASP A 82 -5.17 -7.74 20.13
N SER A 83 -5.78 -7.99 21.30
CA SER A 83 -5.22 -8.93 22.27
C SER A 83 -5.06 -10.35 21.72
N LEU A 84 -5.80 -10.71 20.65
CA LEU A 84 -5.65 -12.00 19.96
C LEU A 84 -4.20 -12.23 19.49
N PHE A 85 -3.48 -11.17 19.13
CA PHE A 85 -2.11 -11.26 18.63
C PHE A 85 -1.07 -10.67 19.58
N ALA A 86 -1.43 -10.23 20.79
CA ALA A 86 -0.49 -9.58 21.71
C ALA A 86 0.77 -10.43 22.01
N ASP A 87 0.57 -11.74 22.20
CA ASP A 87 1.63 -12.68 22.59
C ASP A 87 2.16 -13.53 21.42
N TYR A 88 2.01 -13.06 20.17
CA TYR A 88 2.51 -13.80 19.01
C TYR A 88 4.02 -14.10 19.11
N LYS A 89 4.39 -15.32 18.72
CA LYS A 89 5.76 -15.85 18.72
C LYS A 89 6.10 -16.28 17.30
N PRO A 90 6.72 -15.42 16.49
CA PRO A 90 7.00 -15.70 15.10
C PRO A 90 8.11 -16.73 14.98
N THR A 91 7.88 -17.78 14.20
CA THR A 91 8.87 -18.81 13.85
C THR A 91 9.16 -18.81 12.36
N SER A 92 8.13 -18.63 11.53
CA SER A 92 8.21 -18.68 10.07
C SER A 92 7.37 -17.56 9.45
N ALA A 93 8.01 -16.69 8.66
CA ALA A 93 7.39 -15.50 8.11
C ALA A 93 7.29 -15.51 6.58
N PHE A 94 6.14 -15.09 6.07
CA PHE A 94 6.02 -14.64 4.68
C PHE A 94 6.13 -13.14 4.59
N LEU A 95 7.05 -12.67 3.73
CA LEU A 95 7.36 -11.29 3.47
C LEU A 95 6.90 -10.93 2.05
N PHE A 96 6.04 -9.93 1.91
CA PHE A 96 5.50 -9.53 0.61
C PHE A 96 6.08 -8.20 0.13
N PRO A 97 6.67 -8.15 -1.08
CA PRO A 97 7.28 -6.93 -1.62
C PRO A 97 6.25 -5.86 -1.96
N GLY A 98 6.74 -4.62 -2.03
CA GLY A 98 5.97 -3.46 -2.48
C GLY A 98 6.47 -2.90 -3.80
N GLN A 99 5.99 -1.69 -4.14
CA GLN A 99 6.41 -0.97 -5.33
C GLN A 99 7.95 -0.79 -5.38
N GLY A 100 8.52 -0.91 -6.57
CA GLY A 100 9.96 -0.96 -6.82
C GLY A 100 10.50 -2.37 -7.02
N ALA A 101 9.71 -3.40 -6.69
CA ALA A 101 10.07 -4.80 -6.93
C ALA A 101 9.68 -5.31 -8.32
N GLN A 102 8.77 -4.62 -9.02
CA GLN A 102 8.29 -5.03 -10.34
C GLN A 102 9.40 -4.98 -11.40
N ALA A 103 9.38 -5.95 -12.31
CA ALA A 103 10.30 -6.01 -13.44
C ALA A 103 9.63 -6.72 -14.62
N ILE A 104 10.03 -6.35 -15.84
CA ILE A 104 9.62 -7.07 -17.05
C ILE A 104 10.04 -8.53 -16.94
N GLY A 105 9.12 -9.43 -17.28
CA GLY A 105 9.29 -10.87 -17.19
C GLY A 105 8.70 -11.48 -15.91
N MET A 106 8.29 -10.67 -14.92
CA MET A 106 7.60 -11.20 -13.74
C MET A 106 6.26 -11.82 -14.11
N GLY A 107 5.77 -12.77 -13.32
CA GLY A 107 4.54 -13.50 -13.58
C GLY A 107 4.67 -14.62 -14.61
N LYS A 108 5.81 -14.75 -15.29
CA LYS A 108 5.99 -15.73 -16.37
C LYS A 108 5.86 -17.15 -15.84
N GLU A 109 6.45 -17.44 -14.68
CA GLU A 109 6.42 -18.77 -14.06
C GLU A 109 5.00 -19.16 -13.65
N ALA A 110 4.11 -18.21 -13.37
CA ALA A 110 2.71 -18.48 -13.03
C ALA A 110 1.96 -19.30 -14.11
N GLN A 111 2.40 -19.24 -15.37
CA GLN A 111 1.81 -20.04 -16.46
C GLN A 111 2.06 -21.55 -16.32
N SER A 112 3.05 -21.95 -15.52
CA SER A 112 3.39 -23.36 -15.29
C SER A 112 2.47 -24.06 -14.28
N VAL A 113 1.67 -23.29 -13.52
CA VAL A 113 0.79 -23.79 -12.46
C VAL A 113 -0.61 -23.24 -12.66
N ALA A 114 -1.60 -24.13 -12.79
CA ALA A 114 -2.98 -23.75 -13.12
C ALA A 114 -3.57 -22.73 -12.13
N SER A 115 -3.41 -22.95 -10.81
CA SER A 115 -3.92 -22.03 -9.79
C SER A 115 -3.25 -20.66 -9.83
N ALA A 116 -1.95 -20.59 -10.13
CA ALA A 116 -1.23 -19.33 -10.30
C ALA A 116 -1.71 -18.57 -11.56
N GLY A 117 -1.90 -19.28 -12.68
CA GLY A 117 -2.43 -18.71 -13.92
C GLY A 117 -3.89 -18.23 -13.79
N GLU A 118 -4.71 -18.89 -12.97
CA GLU A 118 -6.08 -18.47 -12.66
C GLU A 118 -6.15 -17.12 -11.94
N LEU A 119 -5.17 -16.79 -11.09
CA LEU A 119 -5.11 -15.48 -10.44
C LEU A 119 -4.96 -14.34 -11.45
N TYR A 120 -4.14 -14.53 -12.49
CA TYR A 120 -4.03 -13.54 -13.57
C TYR A 120 -5.31 -13.44 -14.40
N LYS A 121 -5.99 -14.56 -14.68
CA LYS A 121 -7.29 -14.52 -15.38
C LYS A 121 -8.34 -13.73 -14.58
N LYS A 122 -8.49 -14.04 -13.30
CA LYS A 122 -9.37 -13.28 -12.39
C LYS A 122 -8.97 -11.80 -12.32
N ALA A 123 -7.68 -11.52 -12.33
CA ALA A 123 -7.20 -10.15 -12.35
C ALA A 123 -7.62 -9.43 -13.62
N ASN A 124 -7.52 -10.08 -14.78
CA ASN A 124 -7.94 -9.49 -16.06
C ASN A 124 -9.44 -9.14 -16.06
N ASP A 125 -10.29 -9.99 -15.48
CA ASP A 125 -11.73 -9.73 -15.35
C ASP A 125 -12.04 -8.48 -14.50
N ILE A 126 -11.25 -8.24 -13.44
CA ILE A 126 -11.42 -7.10 -12.53
C ILE A 126 -10.79 -5.81 -13.08
N LEU A 127 -9.64 -5.94 -13.74
CA LEU A 127 -8.83 -4.83 -14.21
C LEU A 127 -9.27 -4.33 -15.59
N GLY A 128 -9.81 -5.21 -16.43
CA GLY A 128 -10.23 -4.91 -17.80
C GLY A 128 -9.10 -4.89 -18.83
N TYR A 129 -7.94 -5.46 -18.49
CA TYR A 129 -6.79 -5.58 -19.40
C TYR A 129 -5.96 -6.82 -19.05
N ASP A 130 -5.12 -7.27 -19.98
CA ASP A 130 -4.21 -8.39 -19.74
C ASP A 130 -3.03 -7.95 -18.86
N LEU A 131 -3.13 -8.25 -17.57
CA LEU A 131 -2.09 -7.91 -16.60
C LEU A 131 -0.82 -8.74 -16.84
N LEU A 132 -0.96 -10.02 -17.20
CA LEU A 132 0.17 -10.91 -17.39
C LEU A 132 1.03 -10.48 -18.59
N ASP A 133 0.39 -10.08 -19.69
CA ASP A 133 1.10 -9.55 -20.85
C ASP A 133 1.94 -8.30 -20.49
N ILE A 134 1.37 -7.38 -19.71
CA ILE A 134 2.12 -6.19 -19.25
C ILE A 134 3.28 -6.59 -18.33
N CYS A 135 3.09 -7.54 -17.43
CA CYS A 135 4.14 -8.03 -16.53
C CYS A 135 5.29 -8.69 -17.32
N VAL A 136 4.98 -9.50 -18.33
CA VAL A 136 5.97 -10.30 -19.07
C VAL A 136 6.63 -9.52 -20.20
N ASN A 137 5.85 -8.74 -20.95
CA ASN A 137 6.28 -8.11 -22.20
C ASN A 137 6.36 -6.57 -22.11
N GLY A 138 5.68 -5.95 -21.15
CA GLY A 138 5.73 -4.50 -20.92
C GLY A 138 4.70 -3.69 -21.70
N PRO A 139 5.00 -2.43 -22.05
CA PRO A 139 6.28 -1.72 -21.90
C PRO A 139 6.63 -1.43 -20.42
N LYS A 140 7.93 -1.26 -20.14
CA LYS A 140 8.44 -1.06 -18.78
C LYS A 140 7.83 0.16 -18.09
N GLU A 141 7.68 1.25 -18.83
CA GLU A 141 7.15 2.52 -18.33
C GLU A 141 5.69 2.35 -17.86
N LYS A 142 4.92 1.51 -18.56
CA LYS A 142 3.55 1.18 -18.16
C LYS A 142 3.56 0.35 -16.87
N LEU A 143 4.40 -0.68 -16.79
CA LEU A 143 4.54 -1.50 -15.59
C LEU A 143 5.02 -0.71 -14.38
N ASP A 144 5.90 0.28 -14.57
CA ASP A 144 6.43 1.14 -13.51
C ASP A 144 5.44 2.19 -13.00
N SER A 145 4.36 2.46 -13.74
CA SER A 145 3.32 3.38 -13.27
C SER A 145 2.65 2.82 -12.01
N THR A 146 2.37 3.68 -11.01
CA THR A 146 1.80 3.22 -9.73
C THR A 146 0.43 2.56 -9.90
N VAL A 147 -0.32 2.98 -10.92
CA VAL A 147 -1.62 2.39 -11.29
C VAL A 147 -1.49 0.91 -11.68
N ILE A 148 -0.42 0.53 -12.38
CA ILE A 148 -0.21 -0.83 -12.86
C ILE A 148 0.66 -1.63 -11.89
N SER A 149 1.72 -1.04 -11.34
CA SER A 149 2.68 -1.76 -10.50
C SER A 149 2.03 -2.36 -9.26
N GLN A 150 1.09 -1.66 -8.63
CA GLN A 150 0.43 -2.16 -7.41
C GLN A 150 -0.39 -3.43 -7.64
N PRO A 151 -1.37 -3.47 -8.56
CA PRO A 151 -2.08 -4.71 -8.86
C PRO A 151 -1.15 -5.79 -9.44
N ALA A 152 -0.15 -5.40 -10.24
CA ALA A 152 0.82 -6.35 -10.78
C ALA A 152 1.59 -7.09 -9.67
N ILE A 153 2.19 -6.36 -8.73
CA ILE A 153 2.92 -6.95 -7.60
C ILE A 153 1.99 -7.79 -6.73
N TYR A 154 0.79 -7.31 -6.43
CA TYR A 154 -0.19 -8.06 -5.62
C TYR A 154 -0.51 -9.44 -6.23
N VAL A 155 -0.83 -9.48 -7.53
CA VAL A 155 -1.17 -10.72 -8.23
C VAL A 155 0.07 -11.62 -8.35
N THR A 156 1.22 -11.07 -8.74
CA THR A 156 2.47 -11.86 -8.85
C THR A 156 2.87 -12.47 -7.50
N SER A 157 2.75 -11.73 -6.40
CA SER A 157 3.07 -12.24 -5.06
C SER A 157 2.14 -13.37 -4.60
N LEU A 158 0.84 -13.32 -4.91
CA LEU A 158 -0.07 -14.43 -4.59
C LEU A 158 0.13 -15.61 -5.55
N ALA A 159 0.48 -15.36 -6.81
CA ALA A 159 0.92 -16.41 -7.73
C ALA A 159 2.20 -17.12 -7.24
N ALA A 160 3.12 -16.40 -6.57
CA ALA A 160 4.29 -17.00 -5.93
C ALA A 160 3.92 -17.97 -4.81
N VAL A 161 2.85 -17.71 -4.05
CA VAL A 161 2.33 -18.65 -3.04
C VAL A 161 1.88 -19.94 -3.73
N GLU A 162 1.16 -19.83 -4.83
CA GLU A 162 0.66 -20.99 -5.59
C GLU A 162 1.79 -21.78 -6.27
N LEU A 163 2.83 -21.09 -6.75
CA LEU A 163 4.05 -21.73 -7.25
C LEU A 163 4.81 -22.43 -6.13
N LEU A 164 4.89 -21.86 -4.93
CA LEU A 164 5.48 -22.53 -3.76
C LEU A 164 4.68 -23.78 -3.42
N ARG A 165 3.35 -23.71 -3.43
CA ARG A 165 2.46 -24.81 -3.02
C ARG A 165 2.76 -26.13 -3.73
N VAL A 166 3.08 -26.07 -5.02
CA VAL A 166 3.37 -27.26 -5.83
C VAL A 166 4.82 -27.76 -5.76
N ARG A 167 5.73 -26.99 -5.12
CA ARG A 167 7.11 -27.46 -4.88
C ARG A 167 7.11 -28.55 -3.83
N GLU A 168 8.12 -29.42 -3.90
CA GLU A 168 8.36 -30.40 -2.85
C GLU A 168 8.52 -29.69 -1.49
N GLY A 169 7.72 -30.11 -0.49
CA GLY A 169 7.67 -29.48 0.83
C GLY A 169 6.98 -28.11 0.90
N GLY A 170 6.52 -27.56 -0.24
CA GLY A 170 5.95 -26.22 -0.31
C GLY A 170 4.68 -26.03 0.51
N GLU A 171 3.74 -26.98 0.45
CA GLU A 171 2.53 -26.99 1.29
C GLU A 171 2.89 -27.00 2.79
N GLN A 172 3.94 -27.71 3.20
CA GLN A 172 4.40 -27.73 4.59
C GLN A 172 4.99 -26.38 5.01
N ILE A 173 5.74 -25.74 4.11
CA ILE A 173 6.25 -24.38 4.34
C ILE A 173 5.08 -23.41 4.54
N ILE A 174 4.10 -23.39 3.64
CA ILE A 174 2.92 -22.50 3.71
C ILE A 174 2.16 -22.71 5.04
N ASN A 175 1.96 -23.96 5.45
CA ASN A 175 1.26 -24.29 6.69
C ASN A 175 2.08 -23.98 7.95
N SER A 176 3.40 -23.86 7.84
CA SER A 176 4.28 -23.48 8.96
C SER A 176 4.30 -21.97 9.24
N VAL A 177 3.81 -21.14 8.31
CA VAL A 177 3.83 -19.68 8.45
C VAL A 177 2.90 -19.23 9.56
N ASP A 178 3.45 -18.57 10.56
CA ASP A 178 2.75 -18.11 11.76
C ASP A 178 2.72 -16.57 11.89
N VAL A 179 3.33 -15.85 10.95
CA VAL A 179 3.27 -14.39 10.85
C VAL A 179 3.48 -13.96 9.39
N THR A 180 2.92 -12.82 9.01
CA THR A 180 3.26 -12.20 7.73
C THR A 180 3.41 -10.68 7.86
N CYS A 181 4.17 -10.09 6.96
CA CYS A 181 4.24 -8.66 6.79
C CYS A 181 4.57 -8.35 5.32
N GLY A 182 4.34 -7.11 4.91
CA GLY A 182 4.78 -6.67 3.60
C GLY A 182 5.09 -5.19 3.58
N LEU A 183 5.90 -4.78 2.61
CA LEU A 183 6.37 -3.39 2.51
C LEU A 183 5.37 -2.56 1.73
N SER A 184 4.71 -1.60 2.38
CA SER A 184 3.69 -0.71 1.81
C SER A 184 2.55 -1.49 1.13
N LEU A 185 2.53 -1.56 -0.20
CA LEU A 185 1.58 -2.39 -0.96
C LEU A 185 1.59 -3.85 -0.49
N GLY A 186 2.76 -4.40 -0.14
CA GLY A 186 2.87 -5.78 0.33
C GLY A 186 2.02 -6.10 1.57
N GLU A 187 1.64 -5.09 2.38
CA GLU A 187 0.75 -5.30 3.53
C GLU A 187 -0.66 -5.76 3.09
N TYR A 188 -1.15 -5.27 1.94
CA TYR A 188 -2.42 -5.74 1.36
C TYR A 188 -2.31 -7.19 0.90
N THR A 189 -1.18 -7.56 0.31
CA THR A 189 -0.89 -8.94 -0.08
C THR A 189 -0.80 -9.86 1.15
N ALA A 190 -0.15 -9.39 2.21
CA ALA A 190 -0.04 -10.10 3.48
C ALA A 190 -1.42 -10.35 4.13
N LEU A 191 -2.28 -9.34 4.14
CA LEU A 191 -3.66 -9.45 4.63
C LEU A 191 -4.51 -10.40 3.78
N ALA A 192 -4.37 -10.39 2.46
CA ALA A 192 -5.04 -11.33 1.57
C ALA A 192 -4.61 -12.78 1.85
N PHE A 193 -3.29 -13.02 1.96
CA PHE A 193 -2.75 -14.33 2.31
C PHE A 193 -3.22 -14.80 3.69
N ALA A 194 -3.33 -13.87 4.65
CA ALA A 194 -3.86 -14.15 5.98
C ALA A 194 -5.40 -14.26 6.02
N GLY A 195 -6.10 -14.16 4.90
CA GLY A 195 -7.55 -14.34 4.81
C GLY A 195 -8.37 -13.18 5.38
N ALA A 196 -7.78 -12.00 5.56
CA ALA A 196 -8.49 -10.82 6.02
C ALA A 196 -9.53 -10.35 4.98
N PHE A 197 -9.27 -10.57 3.69
CA PHE A 197 -10.21 -10.33 2.60
C PHE A 197 -9.93 -11.30 1.44
N SER A 198 -10.88 -11.39 0.50
CA SER A 198 -10.73 -12.22 -0.70
C SER A 198 -9.64 -11.67 -1.63
N PHE A 199 -9.15 -12.50 -2.55
CA PHE A 199 -8.24 -12.05 -3.62
C PHE A 199 -8.87 -10.91 -4.43
N GLU A 200 -10.15 -11.06 -4.77
CA GLU A 200 -10.88 -10.14 -5.63
C GLU A 200 -11.08 -8.78 -4.95
N ASP A 201 -11.41 -8.77 -3.65
CA ASP A 201 -11.57 -7.52 -2.90
C ASP A 201 -10.22 -6.85 -2.64
N GLY A 202 -9.20 -7.64 -2.32
CA GLY A 202 -7.83 -7.14 -2.21
C GLY A 202 -7.34 -6.50 -3.51
N LEU A 203 -7.61 -7.14 -4.67
CA LEU A 203 -7.24 -6.61 -5.97
C LEU A 203 -7.96 -5.28 -6.29
N LYS A 204 -9.26 -5.18 -5.97
CA LYS A 204 -10.02 -3.92 -6.13
C LYS A 204 -9.45 -2.81 -5.24
N LEU A 205 -9.11 -3.13 -3.99
CA LEU A 205 -8.50 -2.18 -3.05
C LEU A 205 -7.14 -1.69 -3.56
N VAL A 206 -6.24 -2.58 -3.99
CA VAL A 206 -4.90 -2.17 -4.46
C VAL A 206 -4.96 -1.42 -5.79
N LYS A 207 -5.90 -1.75 -6.68
CA LYS A 207 -6.17 -0.97 -7.89
C LYS A 207 -6.55 0.46 -7.52
N LEU A 208 -7.56 0.62 -6.67
CA LEU A 208 -8.03 1.95 -6.23
C LEU A 208 -6.96 2.72 -5.47
N ARG A 209 -6.17 2.04 -4.62
CA ARG A 209 -5.03 2.62 -3.92
C ARG A 209 -3.99 3.15 -4.91
N GLY A 210 -3.62 2.36 -5.92
CA GLY A 210 -2.69 2.77 -6.97
C GLY A 210 -3.18 4.00 -7.73
N GLU A 211 -4.45 4.01 -8.16
CA GLU A 211 -5.07 5.15 -8.84
C GLU A 211 -5.14 6.41 -7.94
N ALA A 212 -5.50 6.26 -6.67
CA ALA A 212 -5.61 7.38 -5.74
C ALA A 212 -4.26 7.99 -5.40
N MET A 213 -3.24 7.16 -5.15
CA MET A 213 -1.88 7.62 -4.87
C MET A 213 -1.23 8.25 -6.10
N GLN A 214 -1.47 7.71 -7.31
CA GLN A 214 -0.99 8.34 -8.55
C GLN A 214 -1.63 9.72 -8.73
N ALA A 215 -2.95 9.84 -8.56
CA ALA A 215 -3.64 11.12 -8.69
C ALA A 215 -3.14 12.17 -7.65
N ALA A 216 -2.85 11.74 -6.42
CA ALA A 216 -2.25 12.61 -5.40
C ALA A 216 -0.83 13.06 -5.80
N ALA A 217 -0.03 12.15 -6.35
CA ALA A 217 1.31 12.45 -6.85
C ALA A 217 1.28 13.43 -8.03
N ASP A 218 0.36 13.25 -8.98
CA ASP A 218 0.21 14.14 -10.14
C ASP A 218 -0.22 15.56 -9.75
N ALA A 219 -0.92 15.71 -8.62
CA ALA A 219 -1.40 16.99 -8.12
C ALA A 219 -0.29 17.87 -7.49
N ALA A 220 0.85 17.30 -7.11
CA ALA A 220 1.90 18.02 -6.41
C ALA A 220 3.32 17.56 -6.81
N LYS A 221 4.16 18.50 -7.23
CA LYS A 221 5.57 18.25 -7.55
C LYS A 221 6.32 17.77 -6.32
N SER A 222 6.62 16.49 -6.28
CA SER A 222 7.15 15.83 -5.11
C SER A 222 8.06 14.67 -5.52
N ALA A 223 8.87 14.17 -4.59
CA ALA A 223 9.80 13.08 -4.87
C ALA A 223 10.18 12.32 -3.60
N MET A 224 10.87 11.19 -3.80
CA MET A 224 11.52 10.43 -2.75
C MET A 224 13.00 10.21 -3.03
N VAL A 225 13.81 10.20 -1.98
CA VAL A 225 15.25 9.93 -2.02
C VAL A 225 15.63 8.95 -0.90
N SER A 226 16.39 7.91 -1.22
CA SER A 226 17.01 7.04 -0.24
C SER A 226 18.29 7.69 0.29
N ILE A 227 18.40 7.81 1.61
CA ILE A 227 19.55 8.32 2.35
C ILE A 227 20.30 7.13 2.94
N ILE A 228 21.54 6.94 2.51
CA ILE A 228 22.34 5.76 2.86
C ILE A 228 23.54 6.16 3.70
N GLY A 229 23.80 5.42 4.77
CA GLY A 229 24.97 5.58 5.64
C GLY A 229 24.77 6.51 6.84
N LEU A 230 23.56 7.01 7.08
CA LEU A 230 23.18 7.72 8.30
C LEU A 230 22.29 6.85 9.17
N ASP A 231 22.29 7.08 10.48
CA ASP A 231 21.26 6.60 11.40
C ASP A 231 19.97 7.45 11.28
N SER A 232 18.87 6.97 11.86
CA SER A 232 17.55 7.62 11.74
C SER A 232 17.53 9.02 12.36
N GLU A 233 18.23 9.23 13.48
CA GLU A 233 18.32 10.52 14.16
C GLU A 233 19.00 11.57 13.27
N LYS A 234 20.12 11.22 12.61
CA LYS A 234 20.79 12.11 11.66
C LYS A 234 19.97 12.35 10.40
N VAL A 235 19.22 11.37 9.91
CA VAL A 235 18.30 11.61 8.79
C VAL A 235 17.18 12.57 9.22
N GLN A 236 16.68 12.46 10.45
CA GLN A 236 15.69 13.40 10.97
C GLN A 236 16.27 14.82 11.05
N GLN A 237 17.48 14.99 11.62
CA GLN A 237 18.17 16.28 11.65
C GLN A 237 18.40 16.86 10.25
N LEU A 238 18.71 16.01 9.26
CA LEU A 238 18.84 16.41 7.85
C LEU A 238 17.50 16.90 7.29
N CYS A 239 16.39 16.22 7.59
CA CYS A 239 15.04 16.67 7.19
C CYS A 239 14.70 18.01 7.86
N ASP A 240 14.95 18.16 9.16
CA ASP A 240 14.67 19.38 9.91
C ASP A 240 15.48 20.56 9.36
N ALA A 241 16.75 20.35 9.04
CA ALA A 241 17.60 21.36 8.43
C ALA A 241 17.15 21.74 7.00
N ALA A 242 16.60 20.79 6.23
CA ALA A 242 16.03 21.09 4.92
C ALA A 242 14.71 21.87 5.05
N ASN A 243 13.85 21.48 6.00
CA ASN A 243 12.56 22.10 6.27
C ASN A 243 12.65 23.55 6.77
N GLN A 244 13.82 23.98 7.28
CA GLN A 244 14.08 25.38 7.64
C GLN A 244 14.33 26.28 6.42
N GLU A 245 14.62 25.71 5.25
CA GLU A 245 14.99 26.46 4.03
C GLU A 245 13.90 26.42 2.95
N VAL A 246 12.75 25.80 3.24
CA VAL A 246 11.65 25.64 2.28
C VAL A 246 10.31 25.99 2.91
N ASP A 247 9.35 26.33 2.05
CA ASP A 247 7.96 26.59 2.45
C ASP A 247 7.26 25.30 2.92
N GLU A 248 6.13 25.46 3.63
CA GLU A 248 5.32 24.32 4.12
C GLU A 248 4.98 23.30 3.03
N ALA A 249 4.67 23.80 1.82
CA ALA A 249 4.31 22.98 0.66
C ALA A 249 5.48 22.19 0.06
N ASP A 250 6.72 22.46 0.48
CA ASP A 250 7.94 21.81 0.00
C ASP A 250 8.62 20.96 1.09
N LYS A 251 8.04 20.88 2.29
CA LYS A 251 8.61 20.11 3.42
C LYS A 251 8.76 18.63 3.11
N VAL A 252 9.72 18.03 3.80
CA VAL A 252 10.11 16.62 3.72
C VAL A 252 10.06 15.95 5.08
N GLN A 253 9.89 14.62 5.06
CA GLN A 253 10.01 13.78 6.25
C GLN A 253 10.57 12.40 5.88
N ILE A 254 10.95 11.63 6.89
CA ILE A 254 11.26 10.21 6.70
C ILE A 254 9.94 9.48 6.40
N ALA A 255 9.88 8.86 5.24
CA ALA A 255 8.72 8.10 4.77
C ALA A 255 8.90 6.58 4.93
N ASN A 256 10.15 6.09 4.90
CA ASN A 256 10.41 4.67 5.13
C ASN A 256 11.62 4.49 6.02
N TYR A 257 11.42 3.83 7.15
CA TYR A 257 12.49 3.25 7.97
C TYR A 257 12.76 1.85 7.43
N LEU A 258 13.71 1.70 6.50
CA LEU A 258 13.95 0.43 5.80
C LEU A 258 14.87 -0.48 6.62
N CYS A 259 16.08 -0.04 6.91
CA CYS A 259 17.02 -0.78 7.75
C CYS A 259 18.12 0.16 8.27
N PRO A 260 18.91 -0.26 9.27
CA PRO A 260 20.02 0.55 9.76
C PRO A 260 20.92 1.04 8.61
N GLY A 261 21.09 2.36 8.53
CA GLY A 261 21.87 2.99 7.48
C GLY A 261 21.14 3.16 6.14
N ASN A 262 19.82 3.00 6.06
CA ASN A 262 19.03 3.28 4.86
C ASN A 262 17.58 3.68 5.19
N TYR A 263 17.25 4.93 4.86
CA TYR A 263 15.95 5.53 5.11
C TYR A 263 15.49 6.23 3.84
N ALA A 264 14.20 6.17 3.51
CA ALA A 264 13.65 6.97 2.42
C ALA A 264 13.07 8.27 2.98
N VAL A 265 13.53 9.41 2.45
CA VAL A 265 12.98 10.74 2.69
C VAL A 265 12.07 11.11 1.54
N SER A 266 10.94 11.74 1.84
CA SER A 266 9.84 12.00 0.92
C SER A 266 9.25 13.38 1.20
N GLY A 267 8.85 14.11 0.16
CA GLY A 267 8.22 15.42 0.29
C GLY A 267 8.28 16.23 -1.01
N GLY A 268 8.14 17.55 -0.88
CA GLY A 268 8.14 18.45 -2.04
C GLY A 268 9.49 18.47 -2.76
N LEU A 269 9.46 18.74 -4.07
CA LEU A 269 10.64 18.61 -4.92
C LEU A 269 11.81 19.48 -4.42
N LYS A 270 11.55 20.72 -4.00
CA LYS A 270 12.60 21.61 -3.49
C LYS A 270 13.18 21.11 -2.17
N GLY A 271 12.35 20.63 -1.25
CA GLY A 271 12.82 20.06 0.00
C GLY A 271 13.75 18.87 -0.22
N ILE A 272 13.44 17.99 -1.19
CA ILE A 272 14.31 16.87 -1.55
C ILE A 272 15.64 17.36 -2.16
N GLU A 273 15.61 18.39 -3.02
CA GLU A 273 16.84 18.99 -3.56
C GLU A 273 17.73 19.56 -2.44
N VAL A 274 17.15 20.19 -1.42
CA VAL A 274 17.88 20.69 -0.24
C VAL A 274 18.45 19.53 0.58
N VAL A 275 17.68 18.46 0.80
CA VAL A 275 18.16 17.23 1.45
C VAL A 275 19.38 16.67 0.73
N GLU A 276 19.35 16.56 -0.59
CA GLU A 276 20.48 16.05 -1.39
C GLU A 276 21.71 16.96 -1.28
N ALA A 277 21.52 18.28 -1.35
CA ALA A 277 22.60 19.25 -1.22
C ALA A 277 23.28 19.18 0.17
N LYS A 278 22.49 18.94 1.23
CA LYS A 278 22.99 18.85 2.62
C LYS A 278 23.51 17.45 3.00
N ALA A 279 23.08 16.39 2.33
CA ALA A 279 23.37 15.01 2.75
C ALA A 279 24.87 14.74 3.03
N LYS A 280 25.76 15.29 2.19
CA LYS A 280 27.22 15.12 2.36
C LYS A 280 27.76 15.81 3.61
N SER A 281 27.25 16.98 4.00
CA SER A 281 27.71 17.67 5.22
C SER A 281 27.30 16.91 6.48
N PHE A 282 26.13 16.26 6.43
CA PHE A 282 25.64 15.33 7.45
C PHE A 282 26.35 13.97 7.47
N LYS A 283 27.32 13.75 6.56
CA LYS A 283 28.10 12.52 6.38
C LYS A 283 27.30 11.34 5.82
N ALA A 284 26.24 11.59 5.07
CA ALA A 284 25.60 10.53 4.29
C ALA A 284 26.62 9.96 3.30
N ARG A 285 26.61 8.63 3.14
CA ARG A 285 27.45 7.95 2.16
C ARG A 285 26.95 8.20 0.75
N MET A 286 25.63 8.17 0.56
CA MET A 286 25.00 8.31 -0.75
C MET A 286 23.53 8.73 -0.62
N THR A 287 23.05 9.46 -1.62
CA THR A 287 21.64 9.74 -1.87
C THR A 287 21.24 9.08 -3.19
N VAL A 288 20.06 8.47 -3.27
CA VAL A 288 19.54 7.85 -4.51
C VAL A 288 18.07 8.23 -4.69
N ARG A 289 17.75 8.99 -5.74
CA ARG A 289 16.36 9.27 -6.12
C ARG A 289 15.62 7.98 -6.43
N LEU A 290 14.45 7.80 -5.84
CA LEU A 290 13.61 6.63 -6.09
C LEU A 290 12.72 6.89 -7.30
N ALA A 291 12.61 5.89 -8.18
CA ALA A 291 11.73 5.92 -9.35
C ALA A 291 10.27 5.65 -8.93
N VAL A 292 9.68 6.62 -8.23
CA VAL A 292 8.29 6.58 -7.76
C VAL A 292 7.57 7.86 -8.19
N ALA A 293 6.24 7.81 -8.29
CA ALA A 293 5.45 8.90 -8.85
C ALA A 293 5.43 10.17 -7.98
N GLY A 294 5.55 10.05 -6.66
CA GLY A 294 5.49 11.21 -5.77
C GLY A 294 5.89 10.90 -4.33
N ALA A 295 5.60 11.85 -3.43
CA ALA A 295 5.97 11.79 -2.02
C ALA A 295 5.08 10.83 -1.19
N PHE A 296 5.20 9.54 -1.44
CA PHE A 296 4.46 8.51 -0.70
C PHE A 296 4.80 8.50 0.79
N HIS A 297 3.84 8.06 1.61
CA HIS A 297 3.96 7.95 3.06
C HIS A 297 4.18 9.31 3.75
N THR A 298 3.55 10.35 3.18
CA THR A 298 3.53 11.71 3.72
C THR A 298 2.17 12.36 3.53
N SER A 299 1.98 13.56 4.09
CA SER A 299 0.78 14.38 3.90
C SER A 299 0.47 14.71 2.43
N PHE A 300 1.43 14.56 1.50
CA PHE A 300 1.16 14.68 0.06
C PHE A 300 0.15 13.63 -0.43
N MET A 301 -0.02 12.52 0.29
CA MET A 301 -0.99 11.48 -0.03
C MET A 301 -2.37 11.69 0.60
N GLU A 302 -2.58 12.77 1.37
CA GLU A 302 -3.89 13.07 1.99
C GLU A 302 -5.06 13.04 0.99
N PRO A 303 -4.93 13.54 -0.26
CA PRO A 303 -6.01 13.46 -1.25
C PRO A 303 -6.44 12.02 -1.58
N ALA A 304 -5.58 11.02 -1.36
CA ALA A 304 -5.88 9.61 -1.60
C ALA A 304 -6.69 8.97 -0.45
N VAL A 305 -6.60 9.51 0.78
CA VAL A 305 -7.12 8.89 2.00
C VAL A 305 -8.63 8.70 1.93
N SER A 306 -9.39 9.76 1.63
CA SER A 306 -10.86 9.70 1.60
C SER A 306 -11.42 8.64 0.65
N ARG A 307 -10.81 8.49 -0.53
CA ARG A 307 -11.19 7.45 -1.51
C ARG A 307 -10.91 6.05 -0.96
N LEU A 308 -9.75 5.88 -0.31
CA LEU A 308 -9.32 4.61 0.25
C LEU A 308 -10.18 4.22 1.46
N GLU A 309 -10.51 5.17 2.35
CA GLU A 309 -11.41 4.96 3.49
C GLU A 309 -12.79 4.47 3.03
N ALA A 310 -13.39 5.15 2.04
CA ALA A 310 -14.68 4.74 1.50
C ALA A 310 -14.65 3.30 0.95
N ALA A 311 -13.59 2.95 0.22
CA ALA A 311 -13.42 1.60 -0.32
C ALA A 311 -13.22 0.55 0.79
N LEU A 312 -12.41 0.85 1.81
CA LEU A 312 -12.16 -0.02 2.96
C LEU A 312 -13.42 -0.24 3.81
N VAL A 313 -14.24 0.79 4.00
CA VAL A 313 -15.55 0.67 4.67
C VAL A 313 -16.44 -0.30 3.91
N SER A 314 -16.50 -0.18 2.59
CA SER A 314 -17.32 -1.05 1.72
C SER A 314 -16.81 -2.48 1.56
N THR A 315 -15.54 -2.73 1.91
CA THR A 315 -14.93 -4.06 1.80
C THR A 315 -15.22 -4.90 3.04
N GLU A 316 -15.57 -6.17 2.82
CA GLU A 316 -15.67 -7.14 3.89
C GLU A 316 -14.27 -7.55 4.36
N ILE A 317 -13.84 -6.97 5.48
CA ILE A 317 -12.59 -7.34 6.16
C ILE A 317 -12.94 -8.21 7.36
N ARG A 318 -12.22 -9.32 7.49
CA ARG A 318 -12.30 -10.30 8.57
C ARG A 318 -11.03 -10.28 9.40
N SER A 319 -11.11 -10.84 10.60
CA SER A 319 -9.91 -11.09 11.39
C SER A 319 -8.94 -11.99 10.59
N PRO A 320 -7.67 -11.58 10.43
CA PRO A 320 -6.66 -12.44 9.82
C PRO A 320 -6.51 -13.77 10.58
N ARG A 321 -6.19 -14.86 9.87
CA ARG A 321 -5.93 -16.19 10.47
C ARG A 321 -4.60 -16.27 11.23
N ILE A 322 -3.66 -15.39 10.89
CA ILE A 322 -2.33 -15.24 11.47
C ILE A 322 -2.01 -13.74 11.61
N PRO A 323 -1.16 -13.34 12.57
CA PRO A 323 -0.71 -11.97 12.71
C PRO A 323 -0.17 -11.37 11.41
N VAL A 324 -0.64 -10.17 11.07
CA VAL A 324 -0.10 -9.34 9.99
C VAL A 324 0.48 -8.07 10.59
N ILE A 325 1.78 -7.82 10.43
CA ILE A 325 2.44 -6.66 11.04
C ILE A 325 2.19 -5.39 10.21
N SER A 326 1.54 -4.41 10.82
CA SER A 326 1.20 -3.12 10.23
C SER A 326 2.44 -2.26 9.98
N ASN A 327 2.45 -1.56 8.84
CA ASN A 327 3.54 -0.64 8.49
C ASN A 327 3.49 0.65 9.32
N VAL A 328 2.36 0.98 9.94
CA VAL A 328 2.14 2.27 10.61
C VAL A 328 2.77 2.30 12.00
N ASP A 329 2.65 1.20 12.75
CA ASP A 329 3.04 1.10 14.16
C ASP A 329 3.85 -0.16 14.48
N ALA A 330 4.14 -1.00 13.47
CA ALA A 330 4.87 -2.26 13.61
C ALA A 330 4.23 -3.24 14.61
N GLN A 331 2.89 -3.20 14.75
CA GLN A 331 2.12 -4.13 15.58
C GLN A 331 1.20 -5.03 14.74
N PRO A 332 0.81 -6.21 15.25
CA PRO A 332 -0.24 -7.02 14.64
C PRO A 332 -1.63 -6.51 15.06
N HIS A 333 -2.59 -6.59 14.13
CA HIS A 333 -3.99 -6.24 14.40
C HIS A 333 -4.93 -7.36 13.99
N ALA A 334 -5.90 -7.66 14.86
CA ALA A 334 -6.91 -8.69 14.64
C ALA A 334 -8.28 -8.08 14.35
N ASP A 335 -8.55 -6.90 14.91
CA ASP A 335 -9.83 -6.22 14.72
C ASP A 335 -9.96 -5.64 13.30
N PRO A 336 -10.99 -6.06 12.52
CA PRO A 336 -11.23 -5.53 11.18
C PRO A 336 -11.38 -4.01 11.12
N ASP A 337 -12.00 -3.38 12.12
CA ASP A 337 -12.19 -1.92 12.12
C ASP A 337 -10.86 -1.18 12.34
N THR A 338 -10.00 -1.73 13.18
CA THR A 338 -8.62 -1.25 13.37
C THR A 338 -7.80 -1.42 12.08
N ILE A 339 -7.89 -2.58 11.41
CA ILE A 339 -7.22 -2.83 10.13
C ILE A 339 -7.65 -1.81 9.07
N LYS A 340 -8.95 -1.52 8.94
CA LYS A 340 -9.46 -0.50 8.00
C LYS A 340 -8.82 0.87 8.25
N LYS A 341 -8.80 1.32 9.51
CA LYS A 341 -8.21 2.63 9.88
C LYS A 341 -6.71 2.68 9.60
N ILE A 342 -5.99 1.60 9.90
CA ILE A 342 -4.55 1.50 9.65
C ILE A 342 -4.24 1.55 8.16
N LEU A 343 -4.95 0.78 7.34
CA LEU A 343 -4.72 0.76 5.89
C LEU A 343 -4.99 2.11 5.23
N ALA A 344 -6.00 2.85 5.68
CA ALA A 344 -6.26 4.22 5.23
C ALA A 344 -5.13 5.17 5.62
N ARG A 345 -4.70 5.12 6.88
CA ARG A 345 -3.60 5.94 7.41
C ARG A 345 -2.22 5.57 6.83
N GLN A 346 -2.05 4.34 6.33
CA GLN A 346 -0.77 3.81 5.84
C GLN A 346 -0.16 4.66 4.72
N VAL A 347 -0.98 5.25 3.83
CA VAL A 347 -0.47 6.01 2.68
C VAL A 347 0.12 7.38 3.07
N THR A 348 -0.21 7.89 4.27
CA THR A 348 0.30 9.17 4.80
C THR A 348 1.26 9.00 5.98
N SER A 349 1.40 7.79 6.51
CA SER A 349 2.27 7.49 7.65
C SER A 349 3.59 6.84 7.21
N PRO A 350 4.71 7.13 7.89
CA PRO A 350 5.98 6.47 7.61
C PRO A 350 5.92 4.96 7.80
N VAL A 351 6.53 4.21 6.89
CA VAL A 351 6.62 2.75 6.92
C VAL A 351 7.70 2.30 7.91
N GLN A 352 7.29 1.59 8.97
CA GLN A 352 8.12 1.10 10.07
C GLN A 352 8.74 -0.29 9.79
N TRP A 353 9.36 -0.46 8.61
CA TRP A 353 9.90 -1.76 8.20
C TRP A 353 11.07 -2.23 9.05
N GLU A 354 12.00 -1.33 9.39
CA GLU A 354 13.13 -1.63 10.27
C GLU A 354 12.66 -2.14 11.63
N THR A 355 11.68 -1.46 12.24
CA THR A 355 11.07 -1.85 13.50
C THR A 355 10.39 -3.20 13.39
N THR A 356 9.64 -3.43 12.30
CA THR A 356 9.00 -4.73 12.00
C THR A 356 10.02 -5.86 12.00
N VAL A 357 11.09 -5.72 11.21
CA VAL A 357 12.12 -6.77 11.07
C VAL A 357 12.85 -7.00 12.40
N LYS A 358 13.26 -5.93 13.10
CA LYS A 358 13.92 -6.04 14.41
C LYS A 358 13.04 -6.76 15.43
N THR A 359 11.75 -6.43 15.48
CA THR A 359 10.79 -7.07 16.39
C THR A 359 10.66 -8.56 16.09
N LEU A 360 10.46 -8.93 14.82
CA LEU A 360 10.36 -10.34 14.42
C LEU A 360 11.61 -11.15 14.81
N LEU A 361 12.80 -10.62 14.52
CA LEU A 361 14.06 -11.28 14.87
C LEU A 361 14.24 -11.40 16.39
N SER A 362 13.96 -10.34 17.15
CA SER A 362 14.06 -10.35 18.61
C SER A 362 13.10 -11.33 19.29
N LYS A 363 11.95 -11.61 18.65
CA LYS A 363 10.96 -12.59 19.12
C LYS A 363 11.25 -14.02 18.66
N GLY A 364 12.36 -14.26 17.95
CA GLY A 364 12.86 -15.60 17.64
C GLY A 364 12.49 -16.13 16.25
N LEU A 365 12.16 -15.26 15.29
CA LEU A 365 11.93 -15.67 13.90
C LEU A 365 13.14 -16.45 13.35
N LYS A 366 12.87 -17.63 12.76
CA LYS A 366 13.91 -18.54 12.24
C LYS A 366 13.93 -18.63 10.72
N ASN A 367 12.75 -18.77 10.13
CA ASN A 367 12.58 -18.95 8.69
C ASN A 367 11.84 -17.76 8.12
N SER A 368 12.25 -17.28 6.95
CA SER A 368 11.49 -16.27 6.24
C SER A 368 11.58 -16.44 4.74
N TYR A 369 10.51 -16.05 4.06
CA TYR A 369 10.33 -16.23 2.62
C TYR A 369 9.83 -14.93 2.03
N GLU A 370 10.52 -14.38 1.02
CA GLU A 370 10.03 -13.27 0.20
C GLU A 370 9.26 -13.84 -0.99
N LEU A 371 7.96 -13.54 -1.09
CA LEU A 371 7.09 -14.08 -2.15
C LEU A 371 6.64 -12.98 -3.12
N GLY A 372 7.08 -13.06 -4.36
CA GLY A 372 6.76 -12.10 -5.41
C GLY A 372 7.96 -11.70 -6.26
N PRO A 373 7.84 -10.62 -7.04
CA PRO A 373 8.90 -10.21 -7.95
C PRO A 373 10.10 -9.65 -7.18
N GLY A 374 11.29 -9.84 -7.75
CA GLY A 374 12.53 -9.27 -7.21
C GLY A 374 12.99 -9.91 -5.90
N LYS A 375 13.96 -9.23 -5.24
CA LYS A 375 14.62 -9.66 -4.00
C LYS A 375 14.86 -8.48 -3.05
N VAL A 376 13.99 -7.48 -3.12
CA VAL A 376 14.20 -6.16 -2.48
C VAL A 376 14.12 -6.33 -0.97
N ILE A 377 13.12 -7.05 -0.47
CA ILE A 377 12.95 -7.28 0.96
C ILE A 377 14.09 -8.14 1.48
N ALA A 378 14.46 -9.24 0.82
CA ALA A 378 15.57 -10.09 1.27
C ALA A 378 16.88 -9.29 1.41
N GLY A 379 17.15 -8.36 0.48
CA GLY A 379 18.29 -7.45 0.57
C GLY A 379 18.24 -6.51 1.78
N ILE A 380 17.07 -5.92 2.07
CA ILE A 380 16.87 -5.04 3.23
C ILE A 380 16.95 -5.81 4.54
N PHE A 381 16.33 -6.99 4.60
CA PHE A 381 16.28 -7.87 5.76
C PHE A 381 17.68 -8.28 6.23
N LYS A 382 18.54 -8.72 5.30
CA LYS A 382 19.94 -9.09 5.57
C LYS A 382 20.81 -7.91 6.03
N ARG A 383 20.38 -6.67 5.80
CA ARG A 383 21.05 -5.48 6.32
C ARG A 383 20.65 -5.16 7.77
N VAL A 384 19.50 -5.63 8.24
CA VAL A 384 19.14 -5.57 9.65
C VAL A 384 19.93 -6.60 10.44
N ASP A 385 19.97 -7.84 9.95
CA ASP A 385 20.77 -8.92 10.52
C ASP A 385 21.37 -9.79 9.40
N LYS A 386 22.70 -9.89 9.36
CA LYS A 386 23.41 -10.68 8.34
C LYS A 386 23.22 -12.19 8.48
N SER A 387 22.85 -12.65 9.67
CA SER A 387 22.60 -14.07 9.97
C SER A 387 21.17 -14.50 9.58
N ALA A 388 20.30 -13.53 9.29
CA ALA A 388 18.93 -13.82 8.91
C ALA A 388 18.83 -14.63 7.60
N SER A 389 18.06 -15.71 7.65
CA SER A 389 17.72 -16.53 6.49
C SER A 389 16.46 -15.99 5.81
N VAL A 390 16.59 -15.60 4.55
CA VAL A 390 15.46 -15.26 3.67
C VAL A 390 15.60 -16.04 2.36
N GLU A 391 14.64 -16.90 2.08
CA GLU A 391 14.48 -17.56 0.78
C GLU A 391 13.58 -16.69 -0.12
N ASN A 392 13.85 -16.63 -1.41
CA ASN A 392 13.02 -15.90 -2.35
C ASN A 392 12.24 -16.87 -3.24
N ILE A 393 10.92 -16.69 -3.27
CA ILE A 393 9.99 -17.42 -4.13
C ILE A 393 9.52 -16.45 -5.21
N SER A 394 10.21 -16.47 -6.36
CA SER A 394 9.84 -15.67 -7.53
C SER A 394 8.65 -16.27 -8.28
N ALA A 395 7.92 -15.41 -9.00
CA ALA A 395 6.77 -15.75 -9.82
C ALA A 395 6.71 -14.94 -11.11
#